data_AF-A0A428U7A9-F1
#
_entry.id   AF-A0A428U7A9-F1
#
_cell.length_a   1.000
_cell.length_b   1.000
_cell.length_c   1.000
_cell.angle_alpha   90.00
_cell.angle_beta   90.00
_cell.angle_gamma   90.00
#
_symmetry.space_group_name_H-M   'P 1'
#
loop_
_entity.id
_entity.type
_entity.pdbx_description
1 polymer ?
#
loop_
_entity_poly.entity_id
_entity_poly.type
_entity_poly.pdbx_seq_one_letter_code
_entity_poly.pdbx_strand_id
1 'polypeptide(L)'
;MQVIRAMQRLSQRFRSGNWSPVGYTRATSGDNRGWVRIKVTGLLPHPVALEHDPNAILEARRQQGLDKDVPYPGLPHDGDWEAALKGKDVTDSDREQLLSLRATLESIASKARENDVRIVIDAEQTWYQPVIDSLTDELMQKYNTLDGPATCIASFQAYLRRYPQLLDQQIRRADEKGYKLLFKQTRGAYMVSEAERWRIGGKEGQEPVWASKEETDASFNYGVEKMLSTIADQVHSTGHSRIGAVFATHNSISVDLVQELRRPKGVSAIFGEKGVVKGSKGRL
;
A
#
# COMPACT_ATOMS: atom_id res chain seq x y z
N MET A 1 -1.98 -13.17 -17.15
CA MET A 1 -3.26 -13.27 -17.89
C MET A 1 -4.54 -13.25 -17.02
N GLN A 2 -4.61 -13.95 -15.88
CA GLN A 2 -5.86 -14.04 -15.09
C GLN A 2 -6.33 -12.69 -14.50
N VAL A 3 -5.40 -11.87 -13.98
CA VAL A 3 -5.69 -10.54 -13.42
C VAL A 3 -6.32 -9.61 -14.47
N ILE A 4 -5.75 -9.55 -15.67
CA ILE A 4 -6.26 -8.73 -16.78
C ILE A 4 -7.67 -9.17 -17.18
N ARG A 5 -7.93 -10.47 -17.26
CA ARG A 5 -9.28 -10.99 -17.55
C ARG A 5 -10.27 -10.63 -16.43
N ALA A 6 -9.84 -10.65 -15.17
CA ALA A 6 -10.69 -10.22 -14.05
C ALA A 6 -11.05 -8.73 -14.15
N MET A 7 -10.09 -7.87 -14.54
CA MET A 7 -10.33 -6.44 -14.77
C MET A 7 -11.32 -6.19 -15.91
N GLN A 8 -11.17 -6.90 -17.02
CA GLN A 8 -12.11 -6.81 -18.16
C GLN A 8 -13.53 -7.20 -17.75
N ARG A 9 -13.69 -8.26 -16.96
CA ARG A 9 -15.01 -8.68 -16.44
C ARG A 9 -15.62 -7.66 -15.48
N LEU A 10 -14.80 -7.05 -14.60
CA LEU A 10 -15.25 -5.98 -13.71
C LEU A 10 -15.74 -4.78 -14.54
N SER A 11 -14.93 -4.29 -15.48
CA SER A 11 -15.27 -3.19 -16.39
C SER A 11 -16.58 -3.46 -17.16
N GLN A 12 -16.75 -4.66 -17.72
CA GLN A 12 -17.96 -5.04 -18.47
C GLN A 12 -19.23 -5.06 -17.60
N ARG A 13 -19.16 -5.62 -16.38
CA ARG A 13 -20.30 -5.66 -15.44
C ARG A 13 -20.80 -4.27 -15.06
N PHE A 14 -19.92 -3.28 -15.06
CA PHE A 14 -20.28 -1.90 -14.73
C PHE A 14 -20.79 -1.09 -15.92
N ARG A 15 -20.41 -1.46 -17.15
CA ARG A 15 -20.92 -0.83 -18.38
C ARG A 15 -22.34 -1.28 -18.75
N SER A 16 -22.82 -2.42 -18.24
CA SER A 16 -24.14 -2.99 -18.58
C SER A 16 -25.36 -2.43 -17.80
N GLY A 17 -25.21 -1.31 -17.08
CA GLY A 17 -26.30 -0.35 -16.89
C GLY A 17 -27.54 -0.74 -16.06
N ASN A 18 -27.41 -1.36 -14.88
CA ASN A 18 -28.55 -1.60 -13.98
C ASN A 18 -28.38 -1.04 -12.56
N TRP A 19 -27.77 0.14 -12.43
CA TRP A 19 -27.63 0.81 -11.14
C TRP A 19 -27.42 2.33 -11.27
N SER A 20 -28.27 3.12 -10.62
CA SER A 20 -28.11 4.59 -10.51
C SER A 20 -27.33 4.92 -9.22
N PRO A 21 -26.17 5.60 -9.29
CA PRO A 21 -25.39 5.89 -8.10
C PRO A 21 -25.85 7.20 -7.45
N VAL A 22 -26.34 7.11 -6.22
CA VAL A 22 -26.52 8.26 -5.32
C VAL A 22 -25.39 8.23 -4.29
N GLY A 23 -24.56 9.29 -4.26
CA GLY A 23 -23.69 9.65 -3.14
C GLY A 23 -22.32 8.98 -3.06
N TYR A 24 -21.34 9.48 -3.80
CA TYR A 24 -19.91 9.36 -3.48
C TYR A 24 -19.25 10.73 -3.61
N THR A 25 -18.26 11.00 -2.77
CA THR A 25 -17.58 12.29 -2.74
C THR A 25 -16.47 12.44 -3.77
N ARG A 26 -16.40 13.65 -4.32
CA ARG A 26 -15.61 14.10 -5.47
C ARG A 26 -14.12 14.32 -5.12
N ALA A 27 -13.44 13.31 -4.58
CA ALA A 27 -11.97 13.37 -4.41
C ALA A 27 -11.21 13.01 -5.70
N THR A 28 -11.84 12.31 -6.64
CA THR A 28 -11.25 11.95 -7.94
C THR A 28 -12.36 11.94 -9.00
N SER A 29 -12.22 12.72 -10.07
CA SER A 29 -12.99 12.48 -11.30
C SER A 29 -12.62 11.08 -11.83
N GLY A 30 -13.63 10.24 -12.09
CA GLY A 30 -13.47 8.84 -12.53
C GLY A 30 -14.19 7.87 -11.59
N ASP A 31 -15.14 7.12 -12.13
CA ASP A 31 -16.02 6.22 -11.40
C ASP A 31 -15.28 4.90 -11.14
N ASN A 32 -14.52 4.85 -10.04
CA ASN A 32 -13.68 3.71 -9.64
C ASN A 32 -14.51 2.55 -9.05
N ARG A 33 -15.33 1.88 -9.88
CA ARG A 33 -16.37 0.92 -9.46
C ARG A 33 -15.85 -0.43 -8.92
N GLY A 34 -14.53 -0.68 -8.96
CA GLY A 34 -13.95 -1.91 -8.42
C GLY A 34 -12.43 -1.89 -8.29
N TRP A 35 -11.90 -2.85 -7.52
CA TRP A 35 -10.48 -3.04 -7.34
C TRP A 35 -10.05 -4.51 -7.47
N VAL A 36 -8.80 -4.72 -7.86
CA VAL A 36 -8.17 -6.04 -7.89
C VAL A 36 -6.96 -6.03 -6.97
N ARG A 37 -6.82 -7.08 -6.15
CA ARG A 37 -5.64 -7.29 -5.31
C ARG A 37 -4.58 -8.09 -6.07
N ILE A 38 -3.34 -7.68 -5.93
CA ILE A 38 -2.19 -8.31 -6.54
C ILE A 38 -1.24 -8.73 -5.42
N LYS A 39 -0.95 -10.03 -5.35
CA LYS A 39 0.21 -10.55 -4.63
C LYS A 39 1.38 -10.63 -5.60
N VAL A 40 2.45 -9.92 -5.31
CA VAL A 40 3.61 -9.79 -6.21
C VAL A 40 4.34 -11.12 -6.30
N THR A 41 4.50 -11.81 -5.17
CA THR A 41 5.09 -13.16 -5.10
C THR A 41 4.34 -14.16 -5.99
N GLY A 42 3.01 -14.02 -6.12
CA GLY A 42 2.17 -14.87 -6.95
C GLY A 42 2.25 -14.60 -8.46
N LEU A 43 3.02 -13.59 -8.88
CA LEU A 43 3.30 -13.31 -10.30
C LEU A 43 4.61 -13.93 -10.76
N LEU A 44 5.43 -14.47 -9.86
CA LEU A 44 6.70 -15.10 -10.16
C LEU A 44 6.58 -16.63 -10.21
N PRO A 45 7.33 -17.31 -11.09
CA PRO A 45 7.42 -18.77 -11.06
C PRO A 45 8.15 -19.24 -9.80
N HIS A 46 9.19 -18.49 -9.37
CA HIS A 46 9.94 -18.75 -8.15
C HIS A 46 10.08 -17.45 -7.34
N PRO A 47 9.43 -17.32 -6.17
CA PRO A 47 9.51 -16.10 -5.37
C PRO A 47 10.88 -15.88 -4.73
N VAL A 48 11.78 -16.87 -4.79
CA VAL A 48 13.15 -16.77 -4.27
C VAL A 48 13.95 -15.63 -4.91
N ALA A 49 13.62 -15.26 -6.16
CA ALA A 49 14.23 -14.09 -6.80
C ALA A 49 14.08 -12.84 -5.93
N LEU A 50 12.91 -12.64 -5.32
CA LEU A 50 12.64 -11.52 -4.41
C LEU A 50 13.35 -11.60 -3.05
N GLU A 51 14.07 -12.68 -2.72
CA GLU A 51 14.80 -12.80 -1.45
C GLU A 51 16.26 -12.32 -1.54
N HIS A 52 16.89 -12.38 -2.72
CA HIS A 52 18.29 -11.98 -2.89
C HIS A 52 18.45 -10.45 -3.03
N ASP A 53 17.51 -9.80 -3.74
CA ASP A 53 17.54 -8.37 -4.04
C ASP A 53 17.34 -7.42 -2.84
N PRO A 54 16.48 -7.73 -1.84
CA PRO A 54 16.30 -6.89 -0.66
C PRO A 54 17.61 -6.62 0.08
N ASN A 55 18.54 -7.59 0.11
CA ASN A 55 19.85 -7.36 0.73
C ASN A 55 20.67 -6.33 -0.04
N ALA A 56 20.59 -6.34 -1.37
CA ALA A 56 21.25 -5.35 -2.22
C ALA A 56 20.64 -3.95 -2.03
N ILE A 57 19.31 -3.86 -1.95
CA ILE A 57 18.59 -2.62 -1.63
C ILE A 57 19.06 -2.08 -0.27
N LEU A 58 19.03 -2.92 0.78
CA LEU A 58 19.37 -2.50 2.13
C LEU A 58 20.83 -2.07 2.25
N GLU A 59 21.74 -2.74 1.54
CA GLU A 59 23.15 -2.34 1.47
C GLU A 59 23.32 -1.00 0.75
N ALA A 60 22.67 -0.81 -0.40
CA ALA A 60 22.72 0.45 -1.14
C ALA A 60 22.17 1.63 -0.31
N ARG A 61 21.09 1.41 0.45
CA ARG A 61 20.55 2.40 1.39
C ARG A 61 21.54 2.73 2.51
N ARG A 62 22.15 1.71 3.13
CA ARG A 62 23.17 1.90 4.17
C ARG A 62 24.37 2.72 3.67
N GLN A 63 24.87 2.43 2.47
CA GLN A 63 26.00 3.15 1.87
C GLN A 63 25.68 4.64 1.61
N GLN A 64 24.40 4.95 1.38
CA GLN A 64 23.91 6.33 1.24
C GLN A 64 23.59 7.01 2.59
N GLY A 65 23.76 6.30 3.71
CA GLY A 65 23.41 6.80 5.04
C GLY A 65 21.89 6.89 5.28
N LEU A 66 21.09 6.20 4.47
CA LEU A 66 19.63 6.12 4.62
C LEU A 66 19.26 5.12 5.74
N ASP A 67 18.04 5.25 6.28
CA ASP A 67 17.44 4.32 7.24
C ASP A 67 18.21 4.12 8.57
N LYS A 68 19.06 5.07 8.98
CA LYS A 68 19.91 4.96 10.19
C LYS A 68 19.16 4.56 11.47
N ASP A 69 17.93 5.03 11.64
CA ASP A 69 17.06 4.76 12.80
C ASP A 69 15.68 4.25 12.37
N VAL A 70 15.63 3.51 11.26
CA VAL A 70 14.39 2.91 10.75
C VAL A 70 14.44 1.40 10.99
N PRO A 71 13.43 0.82 11.66
CA PRO A 71 13.32 -0.63 11.80
C PRO A 71 13.29 -1.34 10.45
N TYR A 72 13.80 -2.58 10.42
CA TYR A 72 13.75 -3.44 9.25
C TYR A 72 12.29 -3.58 8.71
N PRO A 73 12.07 -3.59 7.38
CA PRO A 73 13.06 -3.55 6.30
C PRO A 73 13.34 -2.15 5.72
N GLY A 74 13.33 -1.12 6.56
CA GLY A 74 13.63 0.25 6.12
C GLY A 74 12.48 0.91 5.36
N LEU A 75 12.74 2.04 4.71
CA LEU A 75 11.74 2.81 3.96
C LEU A 75 12.01 2.74 2.44
N PRO A 76 11.00 2.86 1.55
CA PRO A 76 11.24 2.97 0.11
C PRO A 76 12.00 4.26 -0.23
N HIS A 77 12.96 4.14 -1.15
CA HIS A 77 13.77 5.25 -1.67
C HIS A 77 13.92 5.16 -3.18
N ASP A 78 14.30 6.29 -3.79
CA ASP A 78 14.65 6.30 -5.21
C ASP A 78 15.97 5.55 -5.41
N GLY A 79 16.07 4.78 -6.50
CA GLY A 79 17.23 3.92 -6.75
C GLY A 79 17.11 2.52 -6.17
N ASP A 80 16.08 2.21 -5.37
CA ASP A 80 15.87 0.87 -4.82
C ASP A 80 15.71 -0.18 -5.93
N TRP A 81 15.01 0.14 -7.02
CA TRP A 81 14.85 -0.78 -8.16
C TRP A 81 16.18 -1.07 -8.86
N GLU A 82 16.97 -0.03 -9.12
CA GLU A 82 18.29 -0.18 -9.71
C GLU A 82 19.22 -0.98 -8.79
N ALA A 83 19.12 -0.77 -7.47
CA ALA A 83 19.87 -1.53 -6.48
C ALA A 83 19.45 -3.01 -6.46
N ALA A 84 18.15 -3.29 -6.57
CA ALA A 84 17.61 -4.64 -6.66
C ALA A 84 18.22 -5.43 -7.83
N LEU A 85 18.36 -4.80 -8.99
CA LEU A 85 18.91 -5.46 -10.18
C LEU A 85 20.45 -5.63 -10.14
N LYS A 86 21.15 -4.75 -9.42
CA LYS A 86 22.63 -4.69 -9.40
C LYS A 86 23.26 -5.42 -8.21
N GLY A 87 22.47 -6.07 -7.38
CA GLY A 87 22.97 -6.81 -6.23
C GLY A 87 24.01 -7.86 -6.62
N LYS A 88 25.06 -7.97 -5.80
CA LYS A 88 26.15 -8.95 -6.00
C LYS A 88 25.66 -10.40 -5.97
N ASP A 89 24.62 -10.67 -5.18
CA ASP A 89 24.05 -12.01 -4.97
C ASP A 89 22.85 -12.28 -5.91
N VAL A 90 22.55 -11.34 -6.81
CA VAL A 90 21.43 -11.42 -7.76
C VAL A 90 21.91 -12.07 -9.05
N THR A 91 21.36 -13.25 -9.34
CA THR A 91 21.74 -14.01 -10.54
C THR A 91 21.10 -13.42 -11.80
N ASP A 92 21.59 -13.80 -12.99
CA ASP A 92 20.97 -13.38 -14.25
C ASP A 92 19.52 -13.88 -14.36
N SER A 93 19.23 -15.07 -13.82
CA SER A 93 17.86 -15.60 -13.76
C SER A 93 16.96 -14.79 -12.82
N ASP A 94 17.48 -14.30 -11.70
CA ASP A 94 16.74 -13.40 -10.80
C ASP A 94 16.43 -12.08 -11.52
N ARG A 95 17.42 -11.48 -12.20
CA ARG A 95 17.22 -10.25 -12.99
C ARG A 95 16.17 -10.41 -14.07
N GLU A 96 16.21 -11.47 -14.86
CA GLU A 96 15.21 -11.74 -15.89
C GLU A 96 13.79 -11.84 -15.31
N GLN A 97 13.66 -12.53 -14.18
CA GLN A 97 12.38 -12.66 -13.48
C GLN A 97 11.87 -11.31 -12.95
N LEU A 98 12.75 -10.47 -12.39
CA LEU A 98 12.40 -9.13 -11.91
C LEU A 98 11.98 -8.20 -13.06
N LEU A 99 12.74 -8.19 -14.16
CA LEU A 99 12.39 -7.39 -15.33
C LEU A 99 11.04 -7.82 -15.91
N SER A 100 10.78 -9.13 -15.99
CA SER A 100 9.50 -9.69 -16.41
C SER A 100 8.36 -9.33 -15.45
N LEU A 101 8.62 -9.38 -14.13
CA LEU A 101 7.67 -8.97 -13.10
C LEU A 101 7.29 -7.49 -13.22
N ARG A 102 8.28 -6.61 -13.37
CA ARG A 102 8.06 -5.17 -13.57
C ARG A 102 7.22 -4.92 -14.83
N ALA A 103 7.61 -5.52 -15.95
CA ALA A 103 6.83 -5.40 -17.20
C ALA A 103 5.39 -5.89 -17.03
N THR A 104 5.18 -6.98 -16.28
CA THR A 104 3.85 -7.52 -15.97
C THR A 104 3.04 -6.55 -15.12
N LEU A 105 3.62 -6.00 -14.05
CA LEU A 105 2.95 -5.03 -13.19
C LEU A 105 2.62 -3.73 -13.93
N GLU A 106 3.53 -3.23 -14.76
CA GLU A 106 3.28 -2.06 -15.60
C GLU A 106 2.13 -2.32 -16.59
N SER A 107 2.08 -3.49 -17.22
CA SER A 107 0.97 -3.90 -18.10
C SER A 107 -0.36 -3.96 -17.34
N ILE A 108 -0.34 -4.52 -16.12
CA ILE A 108 -1.53 -4.59 -15.26
C ILE A 108 -2.01 -3.19 -14.86
N ALA A 109 -1.10 -2.30 -14.43
CA ALA A 109 -1.43 -0.94 -14.02
C ALA A 109 -1.96 -0.10 -15.19
N SER A 110 -1.32 -0.21 -16.36
CA SER A 110 -1.80 0.42 -17.59
C SER A 110 -3.21 -0.07 -17.95
N LYS A 111 -3.44 -1.38 -17.89
CA LYS A 111 -4.77 -1.92 -18.22
C LYS A 111 -5.84 -1.54 -17.19
N ALA A 112 -5.46 -1.45 -15.92
CA ALA A 112 -6.33 -1.00 -14.85
C ALA A 112 -6.75 0.46 -15.07
N ARG A 113 -5.78 1.33 -15.42
CA ARG A 113 -5.99 2.74 -15.79
C ARG A 113 -6.95 2.89 -16.98
N GLU A 114 -6.74 2.14 -18.05
CA GLU A 114 -7.63 2.14 -19.24
C GLU A 114 -9.07 1.72 -18.93
N ASN A 115 -9.26 0.92 -17.87
CA ASN A 115 -10.56 0.34 -17.50
C ASN A 115 -11.21 1.01 -16.29
N ASP A 116 -10.62 2.09 -15.76
CA ASP A 116 -11.08 2.78 -14.54
C ASP A 116 -11.22 1.81 -13.33
N VAL A 117 -10.24 0.91 -13.20
CA VAL A 117 -10.13 -0.07 -12.10
C VAL A 117 -8.91 0.27 -11.26
N ARG A 118 -9.03 0.19 -9.93
CA ARG A 118 -7.87 0.32 -9.04
C ARG A 118 -7.17 -1.00 -8.80
N ILE A 119 -5.86 -0.98 -8.65
CA ILE A 119 -5.07 -2.13 -8.18
C ILE A 119 -4.58 -1.89 -6.77
N VAL A 120 -4.75 -2.89 -5.91
CA VAL A 120 -4.18 -2.92 -4.57
C VAL A 120 -2.99 -3.86 -4.62
N ILE A 121 -1.79 -3.31 -4.46
CA ILE A 121 -0.58 -4.12 -4.34
C ILE A 121 -0.48 -4.54 -2.87
N ASP A 122 -0.63 -5.84 -2.62
CA ASP A 122 -0.60 -6.38 -1.27
C ASP A 122 0.82 -6.32 -0.71
N ALA A 123 0.93 -5.88 0.54
CA ALA A 123 2.14 -6.04 1.31
C ALA A 123 2.24 -7.49 1.76
N GLU A 124 3.44 -8.02 1.67
CA GLU A 124 3.78 -9.41 1.95
C GLU A 124 4.79 -9.44 3.10
N GLN A 125 5.66 -10.43 3.17
CA GLN A 125 6.64 -10.54 4.23
C GLN A 125 7.79 -9.54 4.04
N THR A 126 8.41 -9.11 5.14
CA THR A 126 9.44 -8.05 5.17
C THR A 126 10.67 -8.36 4.31
N TRP A 127 10.97 -9.63 4.06
CA TRP A 127 12.05 -10.05 3.17
C TRP A 127 11.70 -9.97 1.69
N TYR A 128 10.45 -9.77 1.29
CA TYR A 128 10.08 -9.41 -0.09
C TYR A 128 9.77 -7.91 -0.22
N GLN A 129 9.43 -7.29 0.90
CA GLN A 129 8.78 -5.99 0.94
C GLN A 129 9.61 -4.85 0.34
N PRO A 130 10.96 -4.78 0.44
CA PRO A 130 11.74 -3.73 -0.21
C PRO A 130 11.54 -3.65 -1.73
N VAL A 131 11.52 -4.79 -2.42
CA VAL A 131 11.28 -4.84 -3.87
C VAL A 131 9.83 -4.46 -4.19
N ILE A 132 8.87 -4.98 -3.41
CA ILE A 132 7.45 -4.66 -3.56
C ILE A 132 7.20 -3.16 -3.34
N ASP A 133 7.80 -2.57 -2.31
CA ASP A 133 7.70 -1.16 -1.97
C ASP A 133 8.27 -0.30 -3.11
N SER A 134 9.46 -0.65 -3.63
CA SER A 134 10.08 0.06 -4.76
C SER A 134 9.19 0.06 -6.00
N LEU A 135 8.69 -1.12 -6.41
CA LEU A 135 7.78 -1.24 -7.56
C LEU A 135 6.48 -0.48 -7.33
N THR A 136 5.92 -0.56 -6.12
CA THR A 136 4.68 0.13 -5.77
C THR A 136 4.84 1.64 -5.81
N ASP A 137 5.95 2.18 -5.30
CA ASP A 137 6.21 3.62 -5.27
C ASP A 137 6.39 4.18 -6.69
N GLU A 138 7.14 3.49 -7.55
CA GLU A 138 7.26 3.88 -8.97
C GLU A 138 5.91 3.84 -9.71
N LEU A 139 5.11 2.81 -9.47
CA LEU A 139 3.77 2.70 -10.06
C LEU A 139 2.82 3.79 -9.55
N MET A 140 2.89 4.18 -8.28
CA MET A 140 2.11 5.31 -7.77
C MET A 140 2.53 6.62 -8.40
N GLN A 141 3.84 6.91 -8.46
CA GLN A 141 4.37 8.10 -9.13
C GLN A 141 3.90 8.19 -10.59
N LYS A 142 3.90 7.06 -11.32
CA LYS A 142 3.49 7.00 -12.73
C LYS A 142 1.98 7.06 -12.97
N TYR A 143 1.17 6.36 -12.14
CA TYR A 143 -0.25 6.13 -12.43
C TYR A 143 -1.24 6.83 -11.48
N ASN A 144 -0.77 7.52 -10.44
CA ASN A 144 -1.60 8.32 -9.53
C ASN A 144 -1.42 9.82 -9.77
N THR A 145 -1.53 10.26 -11.02
CA THR A 145 -1.31 11.67 -11.38
C THR A 145 -2.32 12.62 -10.69
N LEU A 146 -1.93 13.88 -10.50
CA LEU A 146 -2.79 14.89 -9.85
C LEU A 146 -4.04 15.23 -10.67
N ASP A 147 -3.90 15.22 -11.99
CA ASP A 147 -4.93 15.58 -12.98
C ASP A 147 -5.84 14.41 -13.40
N GLY A 148 -5.40 13.17 -13.22
CA GLY A 148 -6.15 11.97 -13.60
C GLY A 148 -6.66 11.14 -12.41
N PRO A 149 -7.44 10.07 -12.66
CA PRO A 149 -7.78 9.11 -11.61
C PRO A 149 -6.53 8.53 -10.91
N ALA A 150 -6.65 8.11 -9.66
CA ALA A 150 -5.58 7.32 -9.03
C ALA A 150 -5.83 5.83 -9.28
N THR A 151 -4.80 5.10 -9.69
CA THR A 151 -4.89 3.71 -10.15
C THR A 151 -4.32 2.74 -9.12
N CYS A 152 -3.20 3.08 -8.50
CA CYS A 152 -2.43 2.20 -7.64
C CYS A 152 -2.70 2.50 -6.17
N ILE A 153 -2.93 1.46 -5.37
CA ILE A 153 -3.12 1.52 -3.93
C ILE A 153 -2.02 0.67 -3.29
N ALA A 154 -1.13 1.30 -2.52
CA ALA A 154 -0.15 0.59 -1.71
C ALA A 154 -0.80 -0.11 -0.52
N SER A 155 -0.15 -1.12 0.08
CA SER A 155 -0.60 -1.68 1.35
C SER A 155 0.43 -1.42 2.43
N PHE A 156 0.01 -0.88 3.57
CA PHE A 156 0.87 -0.66 4.73
C PHE A 156 0.43 -1.55 5.89
N GLN A 157 1.39 -2.09 6.63
CA GLN A 157 1.16 -3.06 7.69
C GLN A 157 1.57 -2.45 9.04
N ALA A 158 0.58 -2.15 9.88
CA ALA A 158 0.77 -1.45 11.15
C ALA A 158 1.49 -2.29 12.22
N TYR A 159 1.57 -3.62 12.05
CA TYR A 159 2.34 -4.51 12.92
C TYR A 159 3.86 -4.32 12.81
N LEU A 160 4.36 -3.66 11.76
CA LEU A 160 5.79 -3.38 11.60
C LEU A 160 6.15 -2.13 12.38
N ARG A 161 7.29 -2.17 13.07
CA ARG A 161 7.83 -1.02 13.81
C ARG A 161 8.14 0.18 12.91
N ARG A 162 8.48 -0.07 11.64
CA ARG A 162 8.71 1.01 10.64
C ARG A 162 7.44 1.79 10.26
N TYR A 163 6.26 1.28 10.57
CA TYR A 163 5.00 1.78 10.01
C TYR A 163 4.76 3.30 10.23
N PRO A 164 4.97 3.87 11.43
CA PRO A 164 4.80 5.31 11.63
C PRO A 164 5.71 6.15 10.72
N GLN A 165 6.99 5.78 10.63
CA GLN A 165 7.98 6.46 9.79
C GLN A 165 7.66 6.29 8.29
N LEU A 166 7.21 5.10 7.88
CA LEU A 166 6.76 4.82 6.51
C LEU A 166 5.58 5.71 6.12
N LEU A 167 4.57 5.82 6.98
CA LEU A 167 3.41 6.64 6.71
C LEU A 167 3.80 8.11 6.53
N ASP A 168 4.60 8.65 7.44
CA ASP A 168 5.05 10.04 7.38
C ASP A 168 5.92 10.30 6.13
N GLN A 169 6.79 9.36 5.77
CA GLN A 169 7.63 9.48 4.57
C GLN A 169 6.79 9.45 3.30
N GLN A 170 5.84 8.52 3.17
CA GLN A 170 5.02 8.40 1.96
C GLN A 170 4.10 9.61 1.75
N ILE A 171 3.61 10.24 2.83
CA ILE A 171 2.88 11.51 2.74
C ILE A 171 3.79 12.60 2.15
N ARG A 172 4.99 12.80 2.71
CA ARG A 172 5.94 13.80 2.22
C ARG A 172 6.35 13.54 0.77
N ARG A 173 6.69 12.29 0.43
CA ARG A 173 7.09 11.90 -0.93
C ARG A 173 5.99 12.18 -1.95
N ALA A 174 4.73 11.92 -1.62
CA ALA A 174 3.61 12.21 -2.51
C ALA A 174 3.43 13.71 -2.77
N ASP A 175 3.63 14.54 -1.74
CA ASP A 175 3.59 15.99 -1.87
C ASP A 175 4.78 16.53 -2.68
N GLU A 176 6.01 16.10 -2.37
CA GLU A 176 7.25 16.51 -3.04
C GLU A 176 7.27 16.11 -4.53
N LYS A 177 6.79 14.90 -4.84
CA LYS A 177 6.82 14.34 -6.19
C LYS A 177 5.55 14.59 -7.01
N GLY A 178 4.52 15.17 -6.39
CA GLY A 178 3.31 15.58 -7.08
C GLY A 178 2.46 14.40 -7.59
N TYR A 179 2.12 13.44 -6.73
CA TYR A 179 1.17 12.37 -7.06
C TYR A 179 0.15 12.16 -5.92
N LYS A 180 -0.97 11.48 -6.21
CA LYS A 180 -1.99 11.14 -5.22
C LYS A 180 -1.56 9.90 -4.44
N LEU A 181 -1.44 10.02 -3.12
CA LEU A 181 -1.14 8.88 -2.26
C LEU A 181 -2.41 8.09 -1.97
N LEU A 182 -2.48 6.85 -2.44
CA LEU A 182 -3.54 5.92 -2.06
C LEU A 182 -2.94 4.71 -1.36
N PHE A 183 -3.44 4.39 -0.16
CA PHE A 183 -2.99 3.19 0.54
C PHE A 183 -4.11 2.48 1.32
N LYS A 184 -3.92 1.18 1.50
CA LYS A 184 -4.68 0.31 2.39
C LYS A 184 -3.84 0.03 3.63
N GLN A 185 -4.32 0.48 4.76
CA GLN A 185 -3.76 0.13 6.05
C GLN A 185 -4.38 -1.15 6.57
N THR A 186 -3.53 -2.07 7.02
CA THR A 186 -3.90 -3.31 7.71
C THR A 186 -3.09 -3.42 8.99
N ARG A 187 -3.46 -4.32 9.92
CA ARG A 187 -2.52 -4.69 10.99
C ARG A 187 -1.35 -5.46 10.41
N GLY A 188 -1.62 -6.58 9.76
CA GLY A 188 -0.62 -7.46 9.17
C GLY A 188 -1.10 -8.90 9.26
N ALA A 189 -0.52 -9.79 8.45
CA ALA A 189 -0.92 -11.20 8.39
C ALA A 189 0.21 -12.18 8.71
N TYR A 190 1.43 -11.67 8.93
CA TYR A 190 2.65 -12.48 8.94
C TYR A 190 3.44 -12.41 10.25
N MET A 191 2.86 -11.84 11.32
CA MET A 191 3.58 -11.48 12.56
C MET A 191 4.42 -12.62 13.15
N VAL A 192 3.83 -13.82 13.20
CA VAL A 192 4.48 -15.02 13.73
C VAL A 192 5.67 -15.42 12.85
N SER A 193 5.50 -15.47 11.53
CA SER A 193 6.58 -15.82 10.60
C SER A 193 7.69 -14.76 10.55
N GLU A 194 7.36 -13.49 10.75
CA GLU A 194 8.34 -12.40 10.85
C GLU A 194 9.23 -12.56 12.08
N ALA A 195 8.61 -12.73 13.26
CA ALA A 195 9.32 -12.92 14.52
C ALA A 195 10.19 -14.17 14.49
N GLU A 196 9.66 -15.28 13.96
CA GLU A 196 10.41 -16.54 13.86
C GLU A 196 11.61 -16.41 12.92
N ARG A 197 11.44 -15.85 11.72
CA ARG A 197 12.54 -15.66 10.77
C ARG A 197 13.61 -14.72 11.34
N TRP A 198 13.22 -13.71 12.11
CA TRP A 198 14.17 -12.82 12.79
C TRP A 198 15.04 -13.56 13.81
N ARG A 199 14.41 -14.37 14.67
CA ARG A 199 15.09 -15.15 15.72
C ARG A 199 16.02 -16.21 15.16
N ILE A 200 15.56 -16.99 14.18
CA ILE A 200 16.38 -18.00 13.50
C ILE A 200 17.56 -17.34 12.77
N GLY A 201 17.33 -16.18 12.14
CA GLY A 201 18.34 -15.49 11.36
C GLY A 201 19.46 -14.83 12.17
N GLY A 202 19.39 -14.85 13.51
CA GLY A 202 20.42 -14.27 14.39
C GLY A 202 20.65 -12.77 14.15
N LYS A 203 19.63 -12.04 13.67
CA LYS A 203 19.77 -10.63 13.30
C LYS A 203 19.90 -9.75 14.54
N GLU A 204 20.83 -8.80 14.50
CA GLU A 204 21.02 -7.81 15.55
C GLU A 204 19.92 -6.73 15.51
N GLY A 205 19.54 -6.22 16.69
CA GLY A 205 18.53 -5.17 16.84
C GLY A 205 17.15 -5.68 17.22
N GLN A 206 16.16 -4.79 17.18
CA GLN A 206 14.79 -5.12 17.53
C GLN A 206 14.11 -5.93 16.42
N GLU A 207 13.26 -6.88 16.80
CA GLU A 207 12.37 -7.57 15.86
C GLU A 207 11.58 -6.55 15.03
N PRO A 208 11.31 -6.81 13.74
CA PRO A 208 10.66 -5.84 12.86
C PRO A 208 9.19 -5.61 13.23
N VAL A 209 8.62 -6.48 14.07
CA VAL A 209 7.24 -6.42 14.54
C VAL A 209 7.14 -5.86 15.96
N TRP A 210 5.99 -5.27 16.28
CA TRP A 210 5.67 -4.91 17.67
C TRP A 210 5.61 -6.16 18.56
N ALA A 211 5.94 -6.00 19.86
CA ALA A 211 6.04 -7.14 20.78
C ALA A 211 4.65 -7.64 21.23
N SER A 212 3.64 -6.79 21.16
CA SER A 212 2.28 -7.07 21.61
C SER A 212 1.21 -6.66 20.59
N LYS A 213 0.02 -7.24 20.78
CA LYS A 213 -1.17 -6.84 20.02
C LYS A 213 -1.54 -5.39 20.32
N GLU A 214 -1.38 -4.96 21.57
CA GLU A 214 -1.69 -3.62 22.05
C GLU A 214 -0.83 -2.57 21.36
N GLU A 215 0.47 -2.83 21.20
CA GLU A 215 1.36 -1.96 20.42
C GLU A 215 1.00 -1.94 18.93
N THR A 216 0.61 -3.09 18.36
CA THR A 216 0.11 -3.15 16.97
C THR A 216 -1.18 -2.36 16.80
N ASP A 217 -2.08 -2.42 17.78
CA ASP A 217 -3.31 -1.64 17.82
C ASP A 217 -3.02 -0.13 17.93
N ALA A 218 -2.06 0.25 18.79
CA ALA A 218 -1.63 1.64 18.92
C ALA A 218 -1.02 2.17 17.62
N SER A 219 -0.16 1.40 16.96
CA SER A 219 0.41 1.72 15.65
C SER A 219 -0.67 1.85 14.57
N PHE A 220 -1.68 0.97 14.58
CA PHE A 220 -2.82 1.09 13.66
C PHE A 220 -3.63 2.36 13.93
N ASN A 221 -3.92 2.67 15.20
CA ASN A 221 -4.68 3.87 15.57
C ASN A 221 -3.92 5.16 15.25
N TYR A 222 -2.60 5.19 15.45
CA TYR A 222 -1.74 6.28 14.98
C TYR A 222 -1.94 6.55 13.49
N GLY A 223 -1.94 5.48 12.67
CA GLY A 223 -2.17 5.59 11.24
C GLY A 223 -3.52 6.20 10.86
N VAL A 224 -4.58 5.80 11.58
CA VAL A 224 -5.93 6.36 11.41
C VAL A 224 -5.95 7.84 11.75
N GLU A 225 -5.45 8.21 12.94
CA GLU A 225 -5.46 9.58 13.44
C GLU A 225 -4.64 10.52 12.56
N LYS A 226 -3.40 10.11 12.25
CA LYS A 226 -2.48 10.87 11.40
C LYS A 226 -3.14 11.14 10.05
N MET A 227 -3.68 10.10 9.42
CA MET A 227 -4.26 10.24 8.10
C MET A 227 -5.52 11.12 8.10
N LEU A 228 -6.45 10.89 9.03
CA LEU A 228 -7.65 11.72 9.09
C LEU A 228 -7.33 13.18 9.41
N SER A 229 -6.27 13.45 10.19
CA SER A 229 -5.78 14.81 10.38
C SER A 229 -5.23 15.40 9.10
N THR A 230 -4.28 14.74 8.44
CA THR A 230 -3.66 15.26 7.22
C THR A 230 -4.70 15.52 6.12
N ILE A 231 -5.70 14.64 5.95
CA ILE A 231 -6.79 14.87 4.99
C ILE A 231 -7.60 16.12 5.37
N ALA A 232 -7.97 16.26 6.66
CA ALA A 232 -8.73 17.42 7.12
C ALA A 232 -7.95 18.72 6.88
N ASP A 233 -6.64 18.72 7.18
CA ASP A 233 -5.75 19.86 7.00
C ASP A 233 -5.60 20.22 5.50
N GLN A 234 -5.40 19.23 4.61
CA GLN A 234 -5.34 19.45 3.16
C GLN A 234 -6.66 20.00 2.60
N VAL A 235 -7.79 19.44 3.04
CA VAL A 235 -9.12 19.92 2.65
C VAL A 235 -9.35 21.34 3.13
N HIS A 236 -9.02 21.64 4.39
CA HIS A 236 -9.22 22.97 4.95
C HIS A 236 -8.39 24.02 4.22
N SER A 237 -7.14 23.69 3.89
CA SER A 237 -6.20 24.61 3.23
C SER A 237 -6.40 24.75 1.72
N THR A 238 -6.78 23.67 1.02
CA THR A 238 -6.81 23.64 -0.46
C THR A 238 -8.17 23.31 -1.06
N GLY A 239 -9.17 23.01 -0.23
CA GLY A 239 -10.51 22.58 -0.65
C GLY A 239 -10.58 21.11 -1.11
N HIS A 240 -9.45 20.41 -1.21
CA HIS A 240 -9.39 19.01 -1.64
C HIS A 240 -8.26 18.23 -0.94
N SER A 241 -8.34 16.89 -0.91
CA SER A 241 -7.24 16.04 -0.46
C SER A 241 -6.61 15.31 -1.63
N ARG A 242 -5.27 15.17 -1.62
CA ARG A 242 -4.53 14.33 -2.56
C ARG A 242 -4.32 12.91 -2.03
N ILE A 243 -4.80 12.64 -0.83
CA ILE A 243 -4.59 11.38 -0.13
C ILE A 243 -5.90 10.61 0.03
N GLY A 244 -5.86 9.31 -0.23
CA GLY A 244 -6.95 8.37 0.01
C GLY A 244 -6.48 7.16 0.84
N ALA A 245 -7.22 6.82 1.88
CA ALA A 245 -6.89 5.70 2.75
C ALA A 245 -8.03 4.71 2.89
N VAL A 246 -7.68 3.42 2.97
CA VAL A 246 -8.58 2.31 3.28
C VAL A 246 -8.11 1.67 4.57
N PHE A 247 -8.90 1.78 5.62
CA PHE A 247 -8.62 1.14 6.91
C PHE A 247 -9.26 -0.25 6.95
N ALA A 248 -8.46 -1.29 6.72
CA ALA A 248 -8.95 -2.67 6.70
C ALA A 248 -8.86 -3.29 8.11
N THR A 249 -9.99 -3.41 8.77
CA THR A 249 -10.10 -3.96 10.14
C THR A 249 -11.42 -4.69 10.36
N HIS A 250 -11.39 -5.75 11.17
CA HIS A 250 -12.56 -6.40 11.75
C HIS A 250 -12.72 -6.09 13.26
N ASN A 251 -11.77 -5.35 13.85
CA ASN A 251 -11.86 -4.88 15.23
C ASN A 251 -12.87 -3.72 15.31
N SER A 252 -13.96 -3.91 16.05
CA SER A 252 -15.04 -2.93 16.22
C SER A 252 -14.55 -1.62 16.83
N ILE A 253 -13.64 -1.67 17.81
CA ILE A 253 -13.07 -0.47 18.45
C ILE A 253 -12.36 0.40 17.41
N SER A 254 -11.59 -0.22 16.49
CA SER A 254 -10.95 0.52 15.40
C SER A 254 -11.96 1.07 14.39
N VAL A 255 -13.09 0.36 14.16
CA VAL A 255 -14.17 0.86 13.29
C VAL A 255 -14.85 2.07 13.91
N ASP A 256 -15.11 2.04 15.22
CA ASP A 256 -15.72 3.13 15.95
C ASP A 256 -14.79 4.35 15.99
N LEU A 257 -13.49 4.15 16.26
CA LEU A 257 -12.49 5.22 16.20
C LEU A 257 -12.47 5.94 14.83
N VAL A 258 -12.48 5.18 13.72
CA VAL A 258 -12.53 5.77 12.37
C VAL A 258 -13.80 6.58 12.16
N GLN A 259 -14.95 6.10 12.65
CA GLN A 259 -16.23 6.82 12.54
C GLN A 259 -16.24 8.09 13.41
N GLU A 260 -15.76 7.98 14.63
CA GLU A 260 -15.67 9.09 15.58
C GLU A 260 -14.79 10.19 15.02
N LEU A 261 -13.56 9.89 14.60
CA LEU A 261 -12.62 10.89 14.07
C LEU A 261 -13.08 11.53 12.74
N ARG A 262 -13.98 10.87 11.99
CA ARG A 262 -14.60 11.46 10.79
C ARG A 262 -15.63 12.54 11.11
N ARG A 263 -16.32 12.47 12.26
CA ARG A 263 -17.42 13.39 12.60
C ARG A 263 -16.97 14.82 12.95
N PRO A 264 -15.98 15.05 13.84
CA PRO A 264 -15.65 16.39 14.35
C PRO A 264 -14.69 17.17 13.44
N LYS A 265 -14.00 16.54 12.48
CA LYS A 265 -13.01 17.23 11.61
C LYS A 265 -13.60 17.88 10.35
N GLY A 266 -14.93 18.06 10.24
CA GLY A 266 -15.57 18.56 9.01
C GLY A 266 -15.47 17.58 7.82
N VAL A 267 -14.90 16.40 8.06
CA VAL A 267 -14.69 15.34 7.07
C VAL A 267 -16.02 14.64 6.74
N SER A 268 -16.98 14.61 7.67
CA SER A 268 -18.33 14.05 7.49
C SER A 268 -19.14 14.72 6.37
N ALA A 269 -18.96 16.02 6.13
CA ALA A 269 -19.60 16.72 4.99
C ALA A 269 -19.00 16.33 3.63
N ILE A 270 -17.83 15.68 3.63
CA ILE A 270 -17.04 15.29 2.45
C ILE A 270 -17.02 13.77 2.27
N PHE A 271 -17.77 13.01 3.06
CA PHE A 271 -18.05 11.61 2.82
C PHE A 271 -19.55 11.44 3.05
N GLY A 272 -20.34 11.50 1.96
CA GLY A 272 -21.80 11.34 2.02
C GLY A 272 -22.18 10.17 2.92
N GLU A 273 -23.28 10.31 3.65
CA GLU A 273 -23.69 9.58 4.87
C GLU A 273 -23.71 8.03 4.83
N LYS A 274 -23.19 7.37 3.80
CA LYS A 274 -23.14 5.91 3.68
C LYS A 274 -21.74 5.41 3.32
N GLY A 275 -20.83 5.48 4.29
CA GLY A 275 -19.68 4.58 4.31
C GLY A 275 -20.17 3.15 4.53
N VAL A 276 -20.31 2.36 3.46
CA VAL A 276 -20.73 0.95 3.57
C VAL A 276 -19.61 0.14 4.23
N VAL A 277 -19.77 -0.15 5.52
CA VAL A 277 -19.01 -1.19 6.22
C VAL A 277 -19.64 -2.53 5.85
N LYS A 278 -19.02 -3.29 4.94
CA LYS A 278 -19.34 -4.71 4.77
C LYS A 278 -18.70 -5.50 5.92
N GLY A 279 -19.33 -5.46 7.09
CA GLY A 279 -19.11 -6.43 8.15
C GLY A 279 -19.76 -7.75 7.74
N SER A 280 -18.96 -8.80 7.54
CA SER A 280 -19.48 -10.16 7.45
C SER A 280 -20.04 -10.55 8.82
N LYS A 281 -21.35 -10.38 9.02
CA LYS A 281 -22.06 -11.10 10.07
C LYS A 281 -22.01 -12.58 9.71
N GLY A 282 -21.10 -13.31 10.34
CA GLY A 282 -21.21 -14.77 10.41
C GLY A 282 -22.54 -15.11 11.06
N ARG A 283 -23.34 -15.95 10.39
CA ARG A 283 -24.39 -16.72 11.05
C ARG A 283 -23.70 -17.87 11.79
N LEU A 284 -24.06 -18.02 13.06
CA LEU A 284 -24.04 -19.30 13.76
C LEU A 284 -24.85 -20.33 12.98
#